data_AF-A0A959KGW5-F1
#
_entry.id   AF-A0A959KGW5-F1
#
_cell.length_a   1.000
_cell.length_b   1.000
_cell.length_c   1.000
_cell.angle_alpha   90.00
_cell.angle_beta   90.00
_cell.angle_gamma   90.00
#
_symmetry.space_group_name_H-M   'P 1'
#
loop_
_entity.id
_entity.type
_entity.pdbx_description
1 polymer ?
#
loop_
_entity_poly.entity_id
_entity_poly.type
_entity_poly.pdbx_seq_one_letter_code
_entity_poly.pdbx_strand_id
1 'polypeptide(L)'
;LLYTREGIINIKNARWKDDHSAIDAESPVATSREHSKAYLRHLFQCKEYLGMQIATLHNLGFYLWLVGEARRRILDGTFSSWKAGMTGSLERRLS
;
A
#
# COMPACT_ATOMS: atom_id res chain seq x y z
N LEU A 1 5.15 6.38 -4.43
CA LEU A 1 5.29 5.43 -3.30
C LEU A 1 3.91 4.93 -2.97
N LEU A 2 3.79 3.65 -2.60
CA LEU A 2 2.54 3.02 -2.18
C LEU A 2 2.75 2.47 -0.76
N TYR A 3 1.82 2.73 0.14
CA TYR A 3 1.91 2.31 1.53
C TYR A 3 1.04 1.06 1.77
N THR A 4 1.65 0.01 2.29
CA THR A 4 1.00 -1.26 2.60
C THR A 4 1.22 -1.62 4.07
N ARG A 5 0.57 -2.68 4.55
CA ARG A 5 0.75 -3.17 5.93
C ARG A 5 2.11 -3.82 6.14
N GLU A 6 2.79 -4.20 5.07
CA GLU A 6 4.09 -4.90 5.03
C GLU A 6 5.27 -3.98 4.73
N GLY A 7 4.98 -2.79 4.17
CA GLY A 7 5.96 -1.73 3.97
C GLY A 7 5.66 -0.82 2.78
N ILE A 8 6.66 -0.04 2.39
CA ILE A 8 6.57 0.93 1.30
C ILE A 8 7.03 0.31 -0.02
N ILE A 9 6.16 0.35 -1.02
CA ILE A 9 6.47 -0.03 -2.39
C ILE A 9 6.87 1.21 -3.19
N ASN A 10 8.08 1.21 -3.77
CA ASN A 10 8.42 2.11 -4.86
C ASN A 10 8.05 1.46 -6.20
N ILE A 11 6.84 1.72 -6.68
CA ILE A 11 6.26 1.02 -7.83
C ILE A 11 7.04 1.23 -9.14
N LYS A 12 7.89 2.26 -9.23
CA LYS A 12 8.74 2.50 -10.41
C LYS A 12 9.95 1.55 -10.48
N ASN A 13 10.31 0.89 -9.38
CA ASN A 13 11.46 -0.01 -9.33
C ASN A 13 11.32 -1.17 -10.35
N ALA A 14 12.40 -1.53 -11.03
CA ALA A 14 12.43 -2.58 -12.04
C ALA A 14 12.01 -3.96 -11.53
N ARG A 15 12.21 -4.26 -10.22
CA ARG A 15 11.79 -5.53 -9.61
C ARG A 15 10.31 -5.87 -9.83
N TRP A 16 9.46 -4.86 -10.00
CA TRP A 16 8.01 -5.03 -10.10
C TRP A 16 7.55 -5.22 -11.54
N LYS A 17 8.47 -5.18 -12.52
CA LYS A 17 8.15 -5.24 -13.94
C LYS A 17 7.35 -6.48 -14.32
N ASP A 18 7.71 -7.62 -13.74
CA ASP A 18 7.12 -8.93 -14.03
C ASP A 18 6.38 -9.52 -12.81
N ASP A 19 6.04 -8.67 -11.82
CA ASP A 19 5.26 -9.07 -10.65
C ASP A 19 3.75 -8.91 -10.93
N HIS A 20 3.10 -10.04 -11.25
CA HIS A 20 1.68 -10.12 -11.56
C HIS A 20 0.77 -10.26 -10.33
N SER A 21 1.34 -10.29 -9.11
CA SER A 21 0.52 -10.24 -7.91
C SER A 21 -0.14 -8.88 -7.74
N ALA A 22 -1.23 -8.84 -6.97
CA ALA A 22 -1.95 -7.63 -6.63
C ALA A 22 -1.01 -6.54 -6.08
N ILE A 23 -1.38 -5.27 -6.28
CA ILE A 23 -0.68 -4.13 -5.67
C ILE A 23 -0.58 -4.33 -4.16
N ASP A 24 -1.71 -4.68 -3.56
CA ASP A 24 -1.84 -5.07 -2.15
C ASP A 24 -3.13 -5.90 -1.99
N ALA A 25 -2.97 -7.18 -1.67
CA ALA A 25 -4.08 -8.13 -1.51
C ALA A 25 -4.98 -7.81 -0.31
N GLU A 26 -4.43 -7.14 0.71
CA GLU A 26 -5.09 -6.78 1.96
C GLU A 26 -5.63 -5.33 1.94
N SER A 27 -5.49 -4.65 0.80
CA SER A 27 -5.95 -3.27 0.65
C SER A 27 -7.47 -3.18 0.83
N PRO A 28 -7.98 -2.13 1.50
CA PRO A 28 -9.43 -1.87 1.53
C PRO A 28 -10.01 -1.51 0.16
N VAL A 29 -9.17 -1.09 -0.81
CA VAL A 29 -9.62 -0.64 -2.13
C VAL A 29 -9.54 -1.75 -3.17
N ALA A 30 -10.65 -1.99 -3.88
CA ALA A 30 -10.75 -3.05 -4.89
C ALA A 30 -9.70 -2.95 -5.99
N THR A 31 -9.44 -1.75 -6.50
CA THR A 31 -8.43 -1.51 -7.54
C THR A 31 -7.02 -1.97 -7.14
N SER A 32 -6.68 -1.96 -5.85
CA SER A 32 -5.39 -2.45 -5.36
C SER A 32 -5.32 -3.99 -5.28
N ARG A 33 -6.46 -4.65 -5.18
CA ARG A 33 -6.58 -6.12 -5.18
C ARG A 33 -6.68 -6.70 -6.59
N GLU A 34 -7.27 -5.94 -7.52
CA GLU A 34 -7.56 -6.38 -8.88
C GLU A 34 -6.44 -6.08 -9.88
N HIS A 35 -5.66 -5.01 -9.66
CA HIS A 35 -4.55 -4.65 -10.54
C HIS A 35 -3.22 -5.17 -9.99
N SER A 36 -2.34 -5.58 -10.90
CA SER A 36 -1.01 -6.07 -10.55
C SER A 36 0.01 -4.96 -10.35
N LYS A 37 1.10 -5.28 -9.64
CA LYS A 37 2.25 -4.37 -9.51
C LYS A 37 2.89 -4.08 -10.87
N ALA A 38 3.02 -5.10 -11.73
CA ALA A 38 3.51 -4.96 -13.10
C ALA A 38 2.68 -3.97 -13.92
N TYR A 39 1.35 -4.08 -13.86
CA TYR A 39 0.44 -3.18 -14.57
C TYR A 39 0.56 -1.74 -14.07
N LEU A 40 0.50 -1.53 -12.74
CA LEU A 40 0.63 -0.19 -12.20
C LEU A 40 1.99 0.44 -12.53
N ARG A 41 3.07 -0.33 -12.45
CA ARG A 41 4.40 0.11 -12.88
C ARG A 41 4.41 0.53 -14.36
N HIS A 42 3.80 -0.28 -15.23
CA HIS A 42 3.68 0.04 -16.65
C HIS A 42 3.00 1.39 -16.88
N LEU A 43 1.87 1.66 -16.22
CA LEU A 43 1.17 2.96 -16.31
C LEU A 43 2.09 4.13 -15.90
N PHE A 44 2.88 3.96 -14.84
CA PHE A 44 3.86 4.97 -14.42
C PHE A 44 4.99 5.18 -15.45
N GLN A 45 5.42 4.14 -16.16
CA GLN A 45 6.42 4.28 -17.23
C GLN A 45 5.85 4.97 -18.46
N CYS A 46 4.61 4.66 -18.83
CA CYS A 46 3.90 5.29 -19.95
C CYS A 46 3.41 6.71 -19.63
N LYS A 47 3.54 7.17 -18.37
CA LYS A 47 3.06 8.47 -17.88
C LYS A 47 1.54 8.62 -18.01
N GLU A 48 0.82 7.52 -17.85
CA GLU A 48 -0.65 7.49 -17.89
C GLU A 48 -1.26 8.03 -16.59
N TYR A 49 -2.27 8.90 -16.71
CA TYR A 49 -2.97 9.49 -15.56
C TYR A 49 -3.61 8.43 -14.63
N LEU A 50 -4.06 7.32 -15.21
CA LEU A 50 -4.65 6.21 -14.47
C LEU A 50 -3.69 5.65 -13.40
N GLY A 51 -2.38 5.64 -13.66
CA GLY A 51 -1.39 5.19 -12.68
C GLY A 51 -1.37 6.07 -11.42
N MET A 52 -1.55 7.39 -11.59
CA MET A 52 -1.64 8.33 -10.48
C MET A 52 -2.97 8.20 -9.73
N GLN A 53 -4.08 7.96 -10.44
CA GLN A 53 -5.39 7.75 -9.84
C GLN A 53 -5.41 6.48 -8.96
N ILE A 54 -4.91 5.36 -9.48
CA ILE A 54 -4.80 4.10 -8.72
C ILE A 54 -3.90 4.28 -7.50
N ALA A 55 -2.74 4.91 -7.65
CA ALA A 55 -1.82 5.15 -6.53
C ALA A 55 -2.44 6.05 -5.45
N THR A 56 -3.22 7.06 -5.86
CA THR A 56 -3.93 7.97 -4.94
C THR A 56 -5.01 7.21 -4.17
N LEU A 57 -5.84 6.43 -4.87
CA LEU A 57 -6.87 5.61 -4.24
C LEU A 57 -6.27 4.61 -3.26
N HIS A 58 -5.19 3.91 -3.65
CA HIS A 58 -4.48 2.98 -2.79
C HIS A 58 -4.00 3.64 -1.50
N ASN A 59 -3.26 4.75 -1.61
CA ASN A 59 -2.71 5.44 -0.44
C ASN A 59 -3.81 6.02 0.45
N LEU A 60 -4.87 6.60 -0.12
CA LEU A 60 -5.99 7.11 0.66
C LEU A 60 -6.68 5.97 1.42
N GLY A 61 -6.93 4.85 0.74
CA GLY A 61 -7.49 3.65 1.38
C GLY A 61 -6.61 3.13 2.51
N PHE A 62 -5.30 3.04 2.30
CA PHE A 62 -4.35 2.66 3.34
C PHE A 62 -4.42 3.59 4.56
N TYR A 63 -4.41 4.90 4.37
CA TYR A 63 -4.45 5.85 5.49
C TYR A 63 -5.77 5.79 6.26
N LEU A 64 -6.90 5.66 5.57
CA LEU A 64 -8.21 5.48 6.21
C LEU A 64 -8.26 4.18 7.03
N TRP A 65 -7.71 3.08 6.49
CA TRP A 65 -7.55 1.85 7.25
C TRP A 65 -6.63 2.04 8.46
N LEU A 66 -5.48 2.70 8.30
CA LEU A 66 -4.50 2.89 9.36
C LEU A 66 -5.08 3.63 10.57
N VAL A 67 -5.83 4.72 10.33
CA VAL A 67 -6.47 5.48 11.42
C VAL A 67 -7.66 4.73 12.03
N GLY A 68 -8.40 3.96 11.24
CA GLY A 68 -9.46 3.09 11.73
C GLY A 68 -8.91 1.95 12.60
N GLU A 69 -7.82 1.34 12.15
CA GLU A 69 -7.09 0.29 12.87
C GLU A 69 -6.57 0.85 14.20
N ALA A 70 -5.90 2.00 14.17
CA ALA A 70 -5.42 2.71 15.36
C ALA A 70 -6.55 2.97 16.37
N ARG A 71 -7.70 3.49 15.92
CA ARG A 71 -8.86 3.73 16.79
C ARG A 71 -9.32 2.46 17.50
N ARG A 72 -9.50 1.35 16.78
CA ARG A 72 -9.93 0.08 17.39
C ARG A 72 -8.88 -0.44 18.39
N ARG A 73 -7.59 -0.35 18.07
CA ARG A 73 -6.52 -0.75 19.00
C ARG A 73 -6.48 0.09 20.28
N ILE A 74 -6.85 1.37 20.21
CA ILE A 74 -7.00 2.24 21.38
C ILE A 74 -8.16 1.74 22.27
N LEU A 75 -9.31 1.46 21.66
CA LEU A 75 -10.49 0.93 22.37
C LEU A 75 -10.20 -0.44 23.02
N ASP A 76 -9.41 -1.28 22.35
CA ASP A 76 -9.02 -2.60 22.84
C ASP A 76 -7.84 -2.56 23.84
N GLY A 77 -7.27 -1.38 24.12
CA GLY A 77 -6.12 -1.22 25.02
C GLY A 77 -4.79 -1.76 24.48
N THR A 78 -4.73 -2.16 23.20
CA THR A 78 -3.55 -2.79 22.57
C THR A 78 -2.73 -1.86 21.69
N PHE A 79 -3.11 -0.57 21.60
CA PHE A 79 -2.50 0.42 20.69
C PHE A 79 -0.98 0.52 20.77
N SER A 80 -0.40 0.62 21.97
CA SER A 80 1.05 0.80 22.12
C SER A 80 1.85 -0.36 21.53
N SER A 81 1.41 -1.60 21.77
CA SER A 81 2.05 -2.81 21.22
C SER A 81 1.91 -2.89 19.70
N TRP A 82 0.72 -2.59 19.17
CA TRP A 82 0.46 -2.58 17.74
C TRP A 82 1.26 -1.48 17.01
N LYS A 83 1.31 -0.26 17.60
CA LYS A 83 2.02 0.89 17.04
C LYS A 83 3.50 0.57 16.82
N ALA A 84 4.16 -0.07 17.78
CA ALA A 84 5.58 -0.42 17.68
C ALA A 84 5.87 -1.33 16.47
N GLY A 85 5.00 -2.30 16.18
CA GLY A 85 5.10 -3.13 14.99
C GLY A 85 4.77 -2.35 13.70
N MET A 86 3.72 -1.52 13.75
CA MET A 86 3.27 -0.75 12.60
C MET A 86 4.30 0.30 12.15
N THR A 87 4.99 0.97 13.08
CA THR A 87 6.06 1.93 12.73
C THR A 87 7.20 1.25 11.99
N GLY A 88 7.61 0.04 12.41
CA GLY A 88 8.64 -0.73 11.71
C GLY A 88 8.24 -1.08 10.27
N SER A 89 6.95 -1.40 10.05
CA SER A 89 6.44 -1.61 8.70
C SER A 89 6.47 -0.33 7.86
N LEU A 90 6.01 0.79 8.42
CA LEU A 90 5.98 2.09 7.72
C LEU A 90 7.36 2.61 7.30
N GLU A 91 8.44 2.16 7.94
CA GLU A 91 9.81 2.52 7.58
C GLU A 91 10.44 1.53 6.57
N ARG A 92 9.91 0.31 6.51
CA ARG A 92 10.45 -0.76 5.67
C ARG A 92 10.20 -0.49 4.19
N ARG A 93 11.27 -0.42 3.40
CA ARG A 93 11.16 -0.38 1.93
C ARG A 93 11.15 -1.79 1.37
N LEU A 94 10.15 -2.09 0.55
CA LEU A 94 10.09 -3.32 -0.21
C LEU A 94 10.98 -3.16 -1.45
N SER A 95 12.23 -3.62 -1.35
CA SER A 95 13.28 -3.64 -2.39
C SER A 95 13.41 -4.96 -3.11
#